data_AF-A0A2P8VYH7-F1
#
_entry.id   AF-A0A2P8VYH7-F1
#
_cell.length_a   1.000
_cell.length_b   1.000
_cell.length_c   1.000
_cell.angle_alpha   90.00
_cell.angle_beta   90.00
_cell.angle_gamma   90.00
#
_symmetry.space_group_name_H-M   'P 1'
#
loop_
_entity.id
_entity.type
_entity.pdbx_description
1 polymer ?
#
loop_
_entity_poly.entity_id
_entity_poly.type
_entity_poly.pdbx_seq_one_letter_code
_entity_poly.pdbx_strand_id
1 'polypeptide(L)'
;MSLNLTAQETDAIWIEAEQRCPPATSIDRLETISTIPSRLGNGYNRDMELCPGLELSIFHETYHEDLRFRGVEHPHMVQFMVHLTGVVDSGSFLYQDANQGYIGGSGMQPAVSNSHRANQPEVGVDIHLQPHFFKQLFATPAGELPAVLQPLVRGEDWQQVFSPKTTEAMRAVVRQIIDCPFLGVTKRLYLQGNVP
;
A
#
# COMPACT_ATOMS: atom_id res chain seq x y z
N MET A 1 -24.68 6.46 -6.55
CA MET A 1 -24.40 7.59 -5.64
C MET A 1 -22.90 7.57 -5.35
N SER A 2 -22.32 8.65 -4.84
CA SER A 2 -20.91 8.67 -4.44
C SER A 2 -20.80 9.02 -2.96
N LEU A 3 -20.02 8.23 -2.23
CA LEU A 3 -19.71 8.43 -0.82
C LEU A 3 -18.43 9.25 -0.72
N ASN A 4 -18.49 10.40 -0.04
CA ASN A 4 -17.33 11.26 0.19
C ASN A 4 -17.00 11.20 1.68
N LEU A 5 -15.79 10.77 2.02
CA LEU A 5 -15.34 10.62 3.40
C LEU A 5 -14.09 11.46 3.64
N THR A 6 -14.04 12.11 4.79
CA THR A 6 -12.82 12.65 5.38
C THR A 6 -12.00 11.55 6.04
N ALA A 7 -10.73 11.85 6.37
CA ALA A 7 -9.90 10.96 7.18
C ALA A 7 -10.59 10.54 8.49
N GLN A 8 -11.16 11.50 9.23
CA GLN A 8 -11.83 11.22 10.50
C GLN A 8 -13.07 10.32 10.36
N GLU A 9 -13.88 10.52 9.31
CA GLU A 9 -15.05 9.67 9.05
C GLU A 9 -14.63 8.26 8.65
N THR A 10 -13.53 8.14 7.91
CA THR A 10 -12.96 6.86 7.51
C THR A 10 -12.44 6.11 8.74
N ASP A 11 -11.65 6.77 9.58
CA ASP A 11 -11.17 6.21 10.85
C ASP A 11 -12.32 5.75 11.75
N ALA A 12 -13.38 6.56 11.86
CA ALA A 12 -14.55 6.19 12.66
C ALA A 12 -15.25 4.93 12.13
N ILE A 13 -15.38 4.79 10.80
CA ILE A 13 -15.96 3.59 10.17
C ILE A 13 -15.09 2.37 10.41
N TRP A 14 -13.76 2.50 10.31
CA TRP A 14 -12.83 1.42 10.57
C TRP A 14 -12.85 0.99 12.05
N ILE A 15 -12.81 1.95 12.99
CA ILE A 15 -12.91 1.66 14.44
C ILE A 15 -14.23 0.93 14.76
N GLU A 16 -15.36 1.37 14.19
CA GLU A 16 -16.65 0.69 14.36
C GLU A 16 -16.63 -0.74 13.78
N ALA A 17 -16.01 -0.92 12.62
CA ALA A 17 -15.88 -2.22 11.98
C ALA A 17 -15.02 -3.18 12.80
N GLU A 18 -13.87 -2.73 13.30
CA GLU A 18 -12.98 -3.53 14.15
C GLU A 18 -13.65 -3.95 15.47
N GLN A 19 -14.49 -3.09 16.05
CA GLN A 19 -15.26 -3.46 17.25
C GLN A 19 -16.28 -4.58 16.98
N ARG A 20 -16.83 -4.65 15.76
CA ARG A 20 -17.80 -5.68 15.35
C ARG A 20 -17.14 -6.95 14.86
N CYS A 21 -16.06 -6.80 14.10
CA CYS A 21 -15.30 -7.86 13.47
C CYS A 21 -13.80 -7.55 13.66
N PRO A 22 -13.23 -7.93 14.82
CA PRO A 22 -11.83 -7.64 15.11
C PRO A 22 -10.90 -8.28 14.06
N PRO A 23 -9.78 -7.63 13.73
CA PRO A 23 -8.80 -8.19 12.83
C PRO A 23 -8.36 -9.59 13.28
N ALA A 24 -8.32 -10.52 12.33
CA ALA A 24 -7.90 -11.89 12.58
C ALA A 24 -6.40 -12.01 12.35
N THR A 25 -5.70 -12.70 13.25
CA THR A 25 -4.32 -13.09 13.01
C THR A 25 -4.29 -14.34 12.13
N SER A 26 -3.43 -14.37 11.12
CA SER A 26 -3.23 -15.55 10.28
C SER A 26 -2.78 -16.78 11.10
N ILE A 27 -2.98 -17.98 10.56
CA ILE A 27 -2.63 -19.24 11.26
C ILE A 27 -1.15 -19.31 11.66
N ASP A 28 -0.28 -18.71 10.86
CA ASP A 28 1.16 -18.64 11.08
C ASP A 28 1.60 -17.40 11.87
N ARG A 29 0.64 -16.58 12.31
CA ARG A 29 0.83 -15.35 13.10
C ARG A 29 1.73 -14.31 12.44
N LEU A 30 1.82 -14.34 11.12
CA LEU A 30 2.59 -13.38 10.35
C LEU A 30 1.75 -12.16 9.95
N GLU A 31 0.45 -12.35 9.73
CA GLU A 31 -0.42 -11.35 9.13
C GLU A 31 -1.56 -10.97 10.06
N THR A 32 -1.92 -9.71 10.02
CA THR A 32 -3.18 -9.19 10.54
C THR A 32 -4.14 -9.05 9.35
N ILE A 33 -5.32 -9.64 9.45
CA ILE A 33 -6.33 -9.67 8.40
C ILE A 33 -7.53 -8.85 8.84
N SER A 34 -7.75 -7.73 8.18
CA SER A 34 -8.85 -6.81 8.45
C SER A 34 -9.86 -6.88 7.30
N THR A 35 -11.13 -7.12 7.60
CA THR A 35 -12.19 -7.12 6.58
C THR A 35 -12.61 -5.70 6.25
N ILE A 36 -12.88 -5.41 4.98
CA ILE A 36 -13.42 -4.11 4.58
C ILE A 36 -14.74 -3.86 5.33
N PRO A 37 -14.95 -2.68 5.94
CA PRO A 37 -16.20 -2.35 6.60
C PRO A 37 -17.38 -2.56 5.65
N SER A 38 -18.40 -3.30 6.09
CA SER A 38 -19.55 -3.64 5.24
C SER A 38 -20.33 -2.44 4.73
N ARG A 39 -20.16 -1.27 5.36
CA ARG A 39 -20.71 0.01 4.91
C ARG A 39 -20.02 0.54 3.65
N LEU A 40 -18.75 0.21 3.46
CA LEU A 40 -17.93 0.64 2.33
C LEU A 40 -17.98 -0.38 1.20
N GLY A 41 -17.87 -1.67 1.53
CA GLY A 41 -17.70 -2.71 0.53
C GLY A 41 -17.50 -4.10 1.10
N ASN A 42 -16.89 -4.96 0.29
CA ASN A 42 -16.46 -6.31 0.66
C ASN A 42 -14.97 -6.47 0.40
N GLY A 43 -14.36 -7.44 1.07
CA GLY A 43 -12.97 -7.80 0.85
C GLY A 43 -12.15 -7.82 2.14
N TYR A 44 -10.84 -7.72 1.99
CA TYR A 44 -9.91 -7.70 3.11
C TYR A 44 -8.59 -6.98 2.77
N ASN A 45 -7.90 -6.58 3.84
CA ASN A 45 -6.50 -6.23 3.86
C ASN A 45 -5.73 -7.28 4.68
N ARG A 46 -4.54 -7.64 4.22
CA ARG A 46 -3.58 -8.47 4.95
C ARG A 46 -2.32 -7.65 5.16
N ASP A 47 -2.09 -7.24 6.39
CA ASP A 47 -0.95 -6.41 6.77
C ASP A 47 0.08 -7.24 7.53
N MET A 48 1.36 -7.06 7.20
CA MET A 48 2.45 -7.74 7.88
C MET A 48 3.73 -6.91 7.89
N GLU A 49 4.44 -6.95 9.02
CA GLU A 49 5.82 -6.48 9.10
C GLU A 49 6.76 -7.66 8.80
N LEU A 50 7.42 -7.60 7.64
CA LEU A 50 8.32 -8.67 7.20
C LEU A 50 9.61 -8.66 8.05
N CYS A 51 10.17 -7.47 8.27
CA CYS A 51 11.26 -7.18 9.19
C CYS A 51 11.15 -5.72 9.67
N PRO A 52 11.87 -5.31 10.73
CA PRO A 52 11.83 -3.94 11.22
C PRO A 52 12.01 -2.91 10.10
N GLY A 53 10.96 -2.11 9.86
CA GLY A 53 10.95 -1.05 8.85
C GLY A 53 10.63 -1.49 7.42
N LEU A 54 10.13 -2.72 7.21
CA LEU A 54 9.57 -3.21 5.96
C LEU A 54 8.16 -3.77 6.20
N GLU A 55 7.17 -3.04 5.72
CA GLU A 55 5.76 -3.37 5.84
C GLU A 55 5.19 -3.74 4.47
N LEU A 56 4.35 -4.76 4.46
CA LEU A 56 3.65 -5.24 3.28
C LEU A 56 2.16 -5.32 3.60
N SER A 57 1.36 -4.67 2.77
CA SER A 57 -0.09 -4.77 2.74
C SER A 57 -0.52 -5.43 1.43
N ILE A 58 -1.38 -6.44 1.54
CA ILE A 58 -2.06 -7.07 0.40
C ILE A 58 -3.53 -6.71 0.52
N PHE A 59 -4.07 -6.04 -0.50
CA PHE A 59 -5.46 -5.62 -0.51
C PHE A 59 -6.24 -6.37 -1.59
N HIS A 60 -7.46 -6.76 -1.23
CA HIS A 60 -8.47 -7.27 -2.14
C HIS A 60 -9.81 -6.71 -1.70
N GLU A 61 -10.24 -5.63 -2.33
CA GLU A 61 -11.41 -4.88 -1.92
C GLU A 61 -12.34 -4.55 -3.09
N THR A 62 -13.61 -4.33 -2.78
CA THR A 62 -14.62 -3.90 -3.74
C THR A 62 -15.64 -3.04 -3.03
N TYR A 63 -15.71 -1.77 -3.42
CA TYR A 63 -16.64 -0.79 -2.84
C TYR A 63 -18.04 -0.91 -3.42
N HIS A 64 -19.08 -0.69 -2.62
CA HIS A 64 -20.47 -0.75 -3.07
C HIS A 64 -20.87 0.46 -3.94
N GLU A 65 -20.30 1.62 -3.62
CA GLU A 65 -20.54 2.89 -4.27
C GLU A 65 -19.21 3.53 -4.67
N ASP A 66 -19.26 4.57 -5.52
CA ASP A 66 -18.06 5.34 -5.83
C ASP A 66 -17.60 5.99 -4.53
N LEU A 67 -16.37 5.69 -4.11
CA LEU A 67 -15.82 6.18 -2.85
C LEU A 67 -14.79 7.26 -3.14
N ARG A 68 -14.93 8.41 -2.49
CA ARG A 68 -13.91 9.45 -2.47
C ARG A 68 -13.41 9.64 -1.06
N PHE A 69 -12.17 9.22 -0.83
CA PHE A 69 -11.47 9.42 0.42
C PHE A 69 -10.63 10.69 0.34
N ARG A 70 -10.76 11.59 1.34
CA ARG A 70 -9.88 12.75 1.50
C ARG A 70 -8.93 12.51 2.67
N GLY A 71 -7.68 12.21 2.32
CA GLY A 71 -6.59 12.13 3.27
C GLY A 71 -6.21 13.50 3.83
N VAL A 72 -5.52 13.48 4.97
CA VAL A 72 -4.85 14.64 5.55
C VAL A 72 -3.36 14.60 5.22
N GLU A 73 -2.70 15.74 5.40
CA GLU A 73 -1.25 15.78 5.36
C GLU A 73 -0.68 14.90 6.47
N HIS A 74 0.29 14.05 6.12
CA HIS A 74 0.92 13.15 7.08
C HIS A 74 2.36 12.79 6.68
N PRO A 75 3.22 12.46 7.65
CA PRO A 75 4.50 11.85 7.39
C PRO A 75 4.31 10.50 6.69
N HIS A 76 5.10 10.27 5.64
CA HIS A 76 4.97 9.14 4.75
C HIS A 76 6.30 8.38 4.64
N MET A 77 6.22 7.06 4.54
CA MET A 77 7.37 6.18 4.29
C MET A 77 7.73 6.15 2.81
N VAL A 78 8.82 5.50 2.42
CA VAL A 78 8.99 5.16 0.99
C VAL A 78 7.95 4.11 0.66
N GLN A 79 7.21 4.27 -0.43
CA GLN A 79 6.09 3.39 -0.78
C GLN A 79 6.19 2.90 -2.22
N PHE A 80 5.88 1.62 -2.41
CA PHE A 80 5.76 0.98 -3.71
C PHE A 80 4.42 0.28 -3.79
N MET A 81 3.54 0.77 -4.66
CA MET A 81 2.20 0.21 -4.82
C MET A 81 1.98 -0.26 -6.26
N VAL A 82 1.46 -1.48 -6.39
CA VAL A 82 1.16 -2.08 -7.70
C VAL A 82 -0.20 -2.75 -7.65
N HIS A 83 -1.08 -2.34 -8.55
CA HIS A 83 -2.37 -2.96 -8.78
C HIS A 83 -2.26 -4.09 -9.83
N LEU A 84 -2.90 -5.23 -9.57
CA LEU A 84 -3.25 -6.22 -10.59
C LEU A 84 -4.57 -5.86 -11.27
N THR A 85 -5.53 -5.35 -10.49
CA THR A 85 -6.83 -4.85 -10.93
C THR A 85 -7.23 -3.65 -10.10
N GLY A 86 -8.17 -2.85 -10.60
CA GLY A 86 -8.63 -1.64 -9.93
C GLY A 86 -8.06 -0.37 -10.53
N VAL A 87 -8.62 0.76 -10.09
CA VAL A 87 -8.20 2.10 -10.48
C VAL A 87 -8.34 3.01 -9.27
N VAL A 88 -7.28 3.76 -8.97
CA VAL A 88 -7.30 4.83 -7.96
C VAL A 88 -7.00 6.14 -8.67
N ASP A 89 -7.94 7.08 -8.62
CA ASP A 89 -7.82 8.39 -9.26
C ASP A 89 -7.74 9.50 -8.21
N SER A 90 -6.57 10.11 -8.12
CA SER A 90 -6.27 11.24 -7.23
C SER A 90 -6.32 12.59 -7.94
N GLY A 91 -6.89 12.63 -9.15
CA GLY A 91 -6.93 13.82 -10.00
C GLY A 91 -5.54 14.23 -10.47
N SER A 92 -5.14 15.47 -10.18
CA SER A 92 -3.85 16.00 -10.62
C SER A 92 -2.64 15.42 -9.89
N PHE A 93 -2.85 14.66 -8.81
CA PHE A 93 -1.76 14.07 -8.05
C PHE A 93 -1.26 12.79 -8.71
N LEU A 94 -2.16 11.85 -8.99
CA LEU A 94 -1.81 10.52 -9.44
C LEU A 94 -3.02 9.81 -10.03
N TYR A 95 -2.79 9.02 -11.08
CA TYR A 95 -3.72 8.02 -11.58
C TYR A 95 -3.02 6.67 -11.57
N GLN A 96 -3.58 5.71 -10.86
CA GLN A 96 -3.07 4.33 -10.79
C GLN A 96 -4.08 3.36 -11.37
N ASP A 97 -3.56 2.39 -12.09
CA ASP A 97 -4.31 1.24 -12.55
C ASP A 97 -3.36 0.03 -12.68
N ALA A 98 -3.84 -1.05 -13.28
CA ALA A 98 -3.01 -2.22 -13.51
C ALA A 98 -1.75 -1.94 -14.36
N ASN A 99 -1.70 -0.85 -15.13
CA ASN A 99 -0.60 -0.51 -16.04
C ASN A 99 0.34 0.56 -15.47
N GLN A 100 -0.05 1.24 -14.40
CA GLN A 100 0.73 2.29 -13.75
C GLN A 100 0.84 2.01 -12.25
N GLY A 101 2.07 1.69 -11.82
CA GLY A 101 2.40 1.59 -10.41
C GLY A 101 2.58 2.96 -9.80
N TYR A 102 2.85 2.98 -8.50
CA TYR A 102 3.18 4.18 -7.76
C TYR A 102 4.45 3.96 -6.96
N ILE A 103 5.28 4.99 -6.96
CA ILE A 103 6.42 5.11 -6.07
C ILE A 103 6.32 6.44 -5.36
N GLY A 104 6.16 6.39 -4.03
CA GLY A 104 6.16 7.52 -3.14
C GLY A 104 7.47 7.62 -2.39
N GLY A 105 8.08 8.79 -2.36
CA GLY A 105 9.19 9.08 -1.46
C GLY A 105 8.73 9.23 -0.01
N SER A 106 9.68 9.19 0.91
CA SER A 106 9.43 9.59 2.29
C SER A 106 9.30 11.11 2.42
N GLY A 107 8.58 11.55 3.44
CA GLY A 107 8.47 12.96 3.82
C GLY A 107 7.03 13.33 4.10
N MET A 108 6.63 14.58 3.85
CA MET A 108 5.23 14.98 4.02
C MET A 108 4.44 14.68 2.75
N GLN A 109 3.44 13.79 2.83
CA GLN A 109 2.47 13.64 1.76
C GLN A 109 1.40 14.74 1.88
N PRO A 110 1.09 15.48 0.79
CA PRO A 110 0.03 16.48 0.84
C PRO A 110 -1.34 15.83 1.06
N ALA A 111 -2.31 16.62 1.51
CA ALA A 111 -3.71 16.18 1.55
C ALA A 111 -4.20 15.86 0.12
N VAL A 112 -4.36 14.56 -0.17
CA VAL A 112 -4.82 14.05 -1.46
C VAL A 112 -6.19 13.43 -1.33
N SER A 113 -7.00 13.53 -2.38
CA SER A 113 -8.30 12.87 -2.43
C SER A 113 -8.24 11.73 -3.43
N ASN A 114 -8.38 10.50 -2.95
CA ASN A 114 -8.37 9.29 -3.76
C ASN A 114 -9.80 8.92 -4.12
N SER A 115 -10.03 8.55 -5.37
CA SER A 115 -11.34 8.16 -5.87
C SER A 115 -11.29 6.72 -6.37
N HIS A 116 -12.20 5.91 -5.84
CA HIS A 116 -12.36 4.49 -6.12
C HIS A 116 -13.72 4.26 -6.79
N ARG A 117 -13.79 3.25 -7.66
CA ARG A 117 -14.99 2.96 -8.45
C ARG A 117 -15.87 1.91 -7.79
N ALA A 118 -17.18 2.14 -7.81
CA ALA A 118 -18.17 1.18 -7.35
C ALA A 118 -18.04 -0.15 -8.11
N ASN A 119 -18.18 -1.26 -7.39
CA ASN A 119 -18.27 -2.62 -7.92
C ASN A 119 -17.07 -3.05 -8.79
N GLN A 120 -15.92 -2.39 -8.62
CA GLN A 120 -14.67 -2.78 -9.26
C GLN A 120 -13.75 -3.43 -8.23
N PRO A 121 -13.29 -4.67 -8.44
CA PRO A 121 -12.28 -5.28 -7.59
C PRO A 121 -10.93 -4.59 -7.71
N GLU A 122 -10.43 -4.10 -6.59
CA GLU A 122 -9.09 -3.56 -6.42
C GLU A 122 -8.24 -4.62 -5.74
N VAL A 123 -7.22 -5.09 -6.45
CA VAL A 123 -6.34 -6.16 -5.98
C VAL A 123 -4.91 -5.74 -6.24
N GLY A 124 -4.08 -5.79 -5.21
CA GLY A 124 -2.69 -5.37 -5.35
C GLY A 124 -1.90 -5.54 -4.07
N VAL A 125 -0.70 -4.97 -4.11
CA VAL A 125 0.20 -4.90 -2.98
C VAL A 125 0.65 -3.46 -2.79
N ASP A 126 0.89 -3.14 -1.53
CA ASP A 126 1.44 -1.88 -1.09
C ASP A 126 2.58 -2.15 -0.10
N ILE A 127 3.76 -1.62 -0.40
CA ILE A 127 4.99 -1.91 0.33
C ILE A 127 5.49 -0.59 0.89
N HIS A 128 5.70 -0.54 2.20
CA HIS A 128 6.26 0.62 2.88
C HIS A 128 7.63 0.30 3.46
N LEU A 129 8.61 1.18 3.21
CA LEU A 129 9.95 1.09 3.75
C LEU A 129 10.30 2.33 4.55
N GLN A 130 10.85 2.11 5.74
CA GLN A 130 11.43 3.20 6.52
C GLN A 130 12.61 3.82 5.75
N PRO A 131 12.80 5.15 5.78
CA PRO A 131 13.85 5.81 4.99
C PRO A 131 15.26 5.30 5.28
N HIS A 132 15.52 4.91 6.54
CA HIS A 132 16.81 4.34 6.93
C HIS A 132 17.01 2.94 6.37
N PHE A 133 15.96 2.11 6.35
CA PHE A 133 15.99 0.77 5.78
C PHE A 133 16.15 0.82 4.26
N PHE A 134 15.44 1.73 3.59
CA PHE A 134 15.62 1.98 2.16
C PHE A 134 17.08 2.33 1.81
N LYS A 135 17.72 3.21 2.60
CA LYS A 135 19.15 3.54 2.42
C LYS A 135 20.04 2.31 2.60
N GLN A 136 19.75 1.43 3.55
CA GLN A 136 20.55 0.21 3.77
C GLN A 136 20.49 -0.75 2.57
N LEU A 137 19.35 -0.83 1.88
CA LEU A 137 19.17 -1.71 0.74
C LEU A 137 19.81 -1.17 -0.55
N PHE A 138 19.66 0.12 -0.80
CA PHE A 138 19.98 0.71 -2.11
C PHE A 138 21.22 1.60 -2.13
N ALA A 139 21.80 1.94 -0.98
CA ALA A 139 23.01 2.74 -0.96
C ALA A 139 24.22 1.92 -1.42
N THR A 140 25.18 2.61 -2.02
CA THR A 140 26.51 2.07 -2.29
C THR A 140 27.25 1.75 -0.98
N PRO A 141 28.36 0.99 -1.01
CA PRO A 141 29.20 0.79 0.17
C PRO A 141 29.72 2.09 0.81
N ALA A 142 29.72 3.21 0.07
CA ALA A 142 30.05 4.54 0.58
C ALA A 142 28.89 5.23 1.30
N GLY A 143 27.70 4.62 1.35
CA GLY A 143 26.49 5.17 1.98
C GLY A 143 25.67 6.09 1.09
N GLU A 144 26.03 6.23 -0.19
CA GLU A 144 25.35 7.11 -1.14
C GLU A 144 24.27 6.37 -1.93
N LEU A 145 23.07 6.96 -2.04
CA LEU A 145 22.03 6.47 -2.93
C LEU A 145 22.30 6.87 -4.39
N PRO A 146 21.97 6.01 -5.37
CA PRO A 146 21.90 6.39 -6.77
C PRO A 146 21.06 7.64 -6.96
N ALA A 147 21.47 8.54 -7.86
CA ALA A 147 20.81 9.83 -8.08
C ALA A 147 19.31 9.72 -8.37
N VAL A 148 18.88 8.64 -9.03
CA VAL A 148 17.46 8.37 -9.31
C VAL A 148 16.64 8.01 -8.06
N LEU A 149 17.27 7.49 -7.01
CA LEU A 149 16.62 7.07 -5.76
C LEU A 149 16.73 8.11 -4.65
N GLN A 150 17.69 9.05 -4.74
CA GLN A 150 17.83 10.14 -3.78
C GLN A 150 16.53 10.91 -3.50
N PRO A 151 15.65 11.17 -4.50
CA PRO A 151 14.41 11.88 -4.23
C PRO A 151 13.41 11.13 -3.35
N LEU A 152 13.59 9.82 -3.17
CA LEU A 152 12.71 9.00 -2.33
C LEU A 152 13.00 9.16 -0.83
N VAL A 153 14.09 9.82 -0.41
CA VAL A 153 14.48 9.90 1.01
C VAL A 153 14.81 11.31 1.48
N ARG A 154 14.06 12.32 1.02
CA ARG A 154 14.36 13.74 1.26
C ARG A 154 14.05 14.27 2.66
N GLY A 155 13.65 13.43 3.61
CA GLY A 155 13.44 13.86 5.01
C GLY A 155 12.12 14.61 5.19
N GLU A 156 12.13 15.80 5.80
CA GLU A 156 10.91 16.58 6.14
C GLU A 156 10.28 17.36 4.96
N ASP A 157 10.85 17.24 3.76
CA ASP A 157 10.31 17.86 2.56
C ASP A 157 9.02 17.19 2.06
N TRP A 158 8.34 17.85 1.12
CA TRP A 158 7.23 17.25 0.39
C TRP A 158 7.66 15.97 -0.34
N GLN A 159 6.84 14.94 -0.20
CA GLN A 159 7.00 13.67 -0.90
C GLN A 159 7.11 13.88 -2.41
N GLN A 160 8.07 13.20 -3.03
CA GLN A 160 8.11 13.04 -4.48
C GLN A 160 7.36 11.79 -4.90
N VAL A 161 6.60 11.89 -6.00
CA VAL A 161 5.80 10.79 -6.53
C VAL A 161 6.20 10.48 -7.96
N PHE A 162 6.25 9.19 -8.27
CA PHE A 162 6.51 8.68 -9.61
C PHE A 162 5.44 7.65 -9.98
N SER A 163 5.04 7.64 -11.25
CA SER A 163 4.08 6.68 -11.82
C SER A 163 4.78 5.82 -12.88
N PRO A 164 5.59 4.82 -12.49
CA PRO A 164 6.23 3.95 -13.47
C PRO A 164 5.22 3.03 -14.14
N LYS A 165 5.49 2.66 -15.40
CA LYS A 165 4.71 1.62 -16.07
C LYS A 165 4.91 0.28 -15.36
N THR A 166 3.80 -0.37 -14.99
CA THR A 166 3.82 -1.74 -14.46
C THR A 166 4.28 -2.70 -15.54
N THR A 167 5.36 -3.42 -15.28
CA THR A 167 5.91 -4.44 -16.19
C THR A 167 5.32 -5.82 -15.89
N GLU A 168 5.41 -6.75 -16.83
CA GLU A 168 4.98 -8.14 -16.61
C GLU A 168 5.78 -8.83 -15.50
N ALA A 169 7.07 -8.48 -15.34
CA ALA A 169 7.88 -8.96 -14.24
C ALA A 169 7.32 -8.50 -12.88
N MET A 170 6.93 -7.23 -12.77
CA MET A 170 6.30 -6.69 -11.56
C MET A 170 4.97 -7.42 -11.29
N ARG A 171 4.10 -7.59 -12.30
CA ARG A 171 2.84 -8.33 -12.13
C ARG A 171 3.07 -9.77 -11.64
N ALA A 172 4.09 -10.44 -12.16
CA ALA A 172 4.43 -11.80 -11.75
C ALA A 172 4.84 -11.86 -10.27
N VAL A 173 5.68 -10.92 -9.82
CA VAL A 173 6.09 -10.80 -8.40
C VAL A 173 4.88 -10.51 -7.51
N VAL A 174 4.00 -9.58 -7.91
CA VAL A 174 2.79 -9.25 -7.14
C VAL A 174 1.88 -10.46 -6.98
N ARG A 175 1.66 -11.24 -8.05
CA ARG A 175 0.90 -12.51 -7.97
C ARG A 175 1.56 -13.50 -7.01
N GLN A 176 2.87 -13.65 -7.07
CA GLN A 176 3.62 -14.52 -6.18
C GLN A 176 3.51 -14.12 -4.70
N ILE A 177 3.47 -12.81 -4.41
CA ILE A 177 3.25 -12.29 -3.07
C ILE A 177 1.84 -12.63 -2.58
N ILE A 178 0.82 -12.35 -3.40
CA ILE A 178 -0.59 -12.58 -3.08
C ILE A 178 -0.86 -14.07 -2.83
N ASP A 179 -0.40 -14.91 -3.75
CA ASP A 179 -0.64 -16.36 -3.80
C ASP A 179 0.45 -17.18 -3.08
N CYS A 180 1.26 -16.54 -2.21
CA CYS A 180 2.37 -17.19 -1.52
C CYS A 180 1.89 -18.44 -0.76
N PRO A 181 2.34 -19.66 -1.13
CA PRO A 181 1.85 -20.90 -0.55
C PRO A 181 2.56 -21.28 0.75
N PHE A 182 3.63 -20.57 1.09
CA PHE A 182 4.43 -20.85 2.28
C PHE A 182 3.73 -20.34 3.54
N LEU A 183 4.13 -20.87 4.70
CA LEU A 183 3.66 -20.44 6.02
C LEU A 183 4.84 -20.12 6.93
N GLY A 184 4.60 -19.25 7.92
CA GLY A 184 5.52 -18.96 9.02
C GLY A 184 6.84 -18.38 8.55
N VAL A 185 7.95 -18.92 9.05
CA VAL A 185 9.30 -18.42 8.74
C VAL A 185 9.61 -18.50 7.25
N THR A 186 9.20 -19.57 6.57
CA THR A 186 9.43 -19.73 5.13
C THR A 186 8.68 -18.68 4.32
N LYS A 187 7.44 -18.36 4.73
CA LYS A 187 6.67 -17.27 4.12
C LYS A 187 7.37 -15.93 4.27
N ARG A 188 7.79 -15.60 5.50
CA ARG A 188 8.51 -14.36 5.79
C ARG A 188 9.77 -14.23 4.93
N LEU A 189 10.62 -15.26 4.90
CA LEU A 189 11.85 -15.27 4.10
C LEU A 189 11.57 -15.13 2.60
N TYR A 190 10.57 -15.86 2.10
CA TYR A 190 10.19 -15.77 0.69
C TYR A 190 9.71 -14.37 0.33
N LEU A 191 8.81 -13.78 1.13
CA LEU A 191 8.27 -12.45 0.88
C LEU A 191 9.37 -11.38 0.98
N GLN A 192 10.26 -11.45 1.98
CA GLN A 192 11.41 -10.55 2.09
C GLN A 192 12.32 -10.59 0.85
N GLY A 193 12.45 -11.74 0.18
CA GLY A 193 13.24 -11.85 -1.05
C GLY A 193 12.53 -11.38 -2.32
N ASN A 194 11.20 -11.24 -2.28
CA ASN A 194 10.38 -10.80 -3.42
C ASN A 194 9.95 -9.33 -3.31
N VAL A 195 10.00 -8.78 -2.11
CA VAL A 195 9.81 -7.37 -1.83
C VAL A 195 11.20 -6.69 -1.91
N PRO A 196 11.32 -5.56 -2.64
CA PRO A 196 12.59 -4.88 -2.89
C PRO A 196 13.28 -4.34 -1.63
#